data_AF-A0A9E2KFS4-F1
#
_entry.id   AF-A0A9E2KFS4-F1
#
_cell.length_a   1.000
_cell.length_b   1.000
_cell.length_c   1.000
_cell.angle_alpha   90.00
_cell.angle_beta   90.00
_cell.angle_gamma   90.00
#
_symmetry.space_group_name_H-M   'P 1'
#
loop_
_entity.id
_entity.type
_entity.pdbx_description
1 polymer ?
#
loop_
_entity_poly.entity_id
_entity_poly.type
_entity_poly.pdbx_seq_one_letter_code
_entity_poly.pdbx_strand_id
1 'polypeptide(L)'
;MKPEIADWGLIPYEEAWNRQKEWFNEVVAAKQAGQPCHNRIVLCEHPHVYTLGRSGKASNMLLGEEQLKRLGATLYHIDRGGDITYHGPGQ
;
A
#
# COMPACT_ATOMS: atom_id res chain seq x y z
N MET A 1 6.64 -24.09 -1.87
CA MET A 1 7.69 -23.12 -1.54
C MET A 1 7.16 -22.25 -0.40
N LYS A 2 7.88 -22.12 0.73
CA LYS A 2 7.42 -21.27 1.85
C LYS A 2 7.65 -19.80 1.49
N PRO A 3 6.71 -18.88 1.79
CA PRO A 3 6.93 -17.47 1.56
C PRO A 3 8.01 -16.94 2.52
N GLU A 4 8.83 -16.03 2.02
CA GLU A 4 9.71 -15.20 2.84
C GLU A 4 8.88 -14.15 3.57
N ILE A 5 9.13 -13.94 4.86
CA ILE A 5 8.47 -12.89 5.64
C ILE A 5 9.42 -11.72 5.73
N ALA A 6 8.95 -10.53 5.36
CA ALA A 6 9.67 -9.28 5.50
C ALA A 6 8.88 -8.35 6.43
N ASP A 7 9.53 -7.88 7.49
CA ASP A 7 8.97 -6.88 8.39
C ASP A 7 9.59 -5.51 8.05
N TRP A 8 8.74 -4.57 7.61
CA TRP A 8 9.15 -3.20 7.30
C TRP A 8 8.87 -2.23 8.44
N GLY A 9 8.24 -2.68 9.53
CA GLY A 9 7.85 -1.84 10.66
C GLY A 9 6.95 -0.68 10.23
N LEU A 10 7.11 0.47 10.89
CA LEU A 10 6.43 1.71 10.54
C LEU A 10 7.08 2.36 9.32
N ILE A 11 6.38 2.39 8.20
CA ILE A 11 6.90 2.86 6.90
C ILE A 11 5.91 3.82 6.21
N PRO A 12 6.36 4.93 5.59
CA PRO A 12 5.49 5.77 4.78
C PRO A 12 4.78 4.99 3.68
N TYR A 13 3.50 5.28 3.47
CA TYR A 13 2.67 4.52 2.54
C TYR A 13 3.24 4.50 1.10
N GLU A 14 3.72 5.65 0.63
CA GLU A 14 4.32 5.76 -0.71
C GLU A 14 5.59 4.92 -0.86
N GLU A 15 6.44 4.90 0.17
CA GLU A 15 7.66 4.10 0.16
C GLU A 15 7.33 2.60 0.10
N ALA A 16 6.41 2.15 0.95
CA ALA A 16 5.92 0.78 0.92
C ALA A 16 5.29 0.44 -0.44
N TRP A 17 4.53 1.36 -1.03
CA TRP A 17 3.90 1.13 -2.33
C TRP A 17 4.93 1.03 -3.47
N ASN A 18 6.00 1.83 -3.43
CA ASN A 18 7.09 1.75 -4.39
C ASN A 18 7.85 0.41 -4.29
N ARG A 19 8.20 -0.02 -3.06
CA ARG A 19 8.82 -1.33 -2.82
C ARG A 19 7.93 -2.49 -3.28
N GLN A 20 6.61 -2.40 -3.04
CA GLN A 20 5.65 -3.38 -3.54
C GLN A 20 5.65 -3.47 -5.07
N LYS A 21 5.70 -2.33 -5.78
CA LYS A 21 5.78 -2.31 -7.26
C LYS A 21 7.09 -2.93 -7.77
N GLU A 22 8.21 -2.64 -7.11
CA GLU A 22 9.51 -3.24 -7.46
C GLU A 22 9.45 -4.77 -7.34
N TRP A 23 9.02 -5.29 -6.19
CA TRP A 23 8.90 -6.74 -5.97
C TRP A 23 7.87 -7.40 -6.89
N PHE A 24 6.78 -6.71 -7.20
CA PHE A 24 5.81 -7.20 -8.17
C PHE A 24 6.42 -7.34 -9.56
N ASN A 25 7.17 -6.33 -10.01
CA ASN A 25 7.84 -6.34 -11.32
C ASN A 25 8.90 -7.45 -11.40
N GLU A 26 9.65 -7.72 -10.32
CA GLU A 26 10.57 -8.86 -10.24
C GLU A 26 9.84 -10.19 -10.49
N VAL A 27 8.70 -10.39 -9.83
CA VAL A 27 7.90 -11.62 -9.98
C VAL A 27 7.36 -11.76 -11.40
N VAL A 28 6.88 -10.66 -12.00
CA VAL A 28 6.42 -10.65 -13.39
C VAL A 28 7.55 -11.02 -14.34
N ALA A 29 8.73 -10.42 -14.20
CA ALA A 29 9.89 -10.70 -15.04
C ALA A 29 10.37 -12.15 -14.91
N ALA A 30 10.48 -12.67 -13.68
CA ALA A 30 10.86 -14.06 -13.43
C ALA A 30 9.87 -15.03 -14.09
N LYS A 31 8.56 -14.77 -13.97
CA LYS A 31 7.53 -15.60 -14.57
C LYS A 31 7.60 -15.59 -16.10
N GLN A 32 7.83 -14.44 -16.73
CA GLN A 32 8.00 -14.32 -18.18
C GLN A 32 9.25 -15.05 -18.68
N ALA A 33 10.32 -15.07 -17.90
CA ALA A 33 11.56 -15.78 -18.20
C ALA A 33 11.52 -17.28 -17.86
N GLY A 34 10.40 -17.81 -17.33
CA GLY A 34 10.30 -19.19 -16.86
C GLY A 34 11.18 -19.50 -15.64
N GLN A 35 11.60 -18.47 -14.90
CA GLN A 35 12.44 -18.58 -13.72
C GLN A 35 11.60 -18.81 -12.45
N PRO A 36 12.20 -19.38 -11.38
CA PRO A 36 11.53 -19.50 -10.09
C PRO A 36 11.08 -18.13 -9.55
N CYS A 37 9.82 -18.06 -9.11
CA CYS A 37 9.26 -16.87 -8.46
C CYS A 37 9.45 -16.94 -6.95
N HIS A 38 9.75 -15.81 -6.33
CA HIS A 38 9.87 -15.68 -4.87
C HIS A 38 8.57 -15.12 -4.30
N ASN A 39 7.94 -15.87 -3.40
CA ASN A 39 6.75 -15.41 -2.69
C ASN A 39 7.17 -14.72 -1.40
N ARG A 40 6.65 -13.51 -1.17
CA ARG A 40 6.95 -12.69 0.01
C ARG A 40 5.67 -12.27 0.71
N ILE A 41 5.69 -12.23 2.04
CA ILE A 41 4.65 -11.61 2.88
C ILE A 41 5.30 -10.43 3.57
N VAL A 42 4.70 -9.25 3.38
CA VAL A 42 5.14 -8.02 4.04
C VAL A 42 4.27 -7.78 5.27
N LEU A 43 4.91 -7.55 6.40
CA LEU A 43 4.31 -7.00 7.60
C LEU A 43 4.77 -5.54 7.74
N CYS A 44 3.84 -4.63 7.95
CA CYS A 44 4.14 -3.22 8.13
C CYS A 44 2.99 -2.47 8.78
N GLU A 45 3.32 -1.34 9.40
CA GLU A 45 2.40 -0.31 9.84
C GLU A 45 2.64 0.96 9.01
N HIS A 46 1.65 1.85 8.96
CA HIS A 46 1.79 3.12 8.26
C HIS A 46 1.56 4.31 9.19
N PRO A 47 2.23 5.46 8.97
CA PRO A 47 1.72 6.75 9.43
C PRO A 47 0.30 6.97 8.91
N HIS A 48 -0.46 7.85 9.56
CA HIS A 48 -1.86 8.11 9.21
C HIS A 48 -2.06 8.35 7.70
N VAL A 49 -2.84 7.49 7.07
CA VAL A 49 -3.07 7.54 5.63
C VAL A 49 -4.47 7.03 5.29
N TYR A 50 -5.12 7.74 4.38
CA TYR A 50 -6.31 7.29 3.69
C TYR A 50 -5.90 6.83 2.29
N THR A 51 -6.48 5.71 1.84
CA THR A 51 -6.30 5.26 0.46
C THR A 51 -7.65 5.12 -0.20
N LEU A 52 -7.76 5.60 -1.44
CA LEU A 52 -8.94 5.47 -2.27
C LEU A 52 -8.67 4.43 -3.36
N GLY A 53 -9.40 3.32 -3.32
CA GLY A 53 -9.30 2.26 -4.32
C GLY A 53 -9.93 2.64 -5.66
N ARG A 54 -9.81 1.76 -6.65
CA ARG A 54 -10.26 1.99 -8.03
C ARG A 54 -11.76 2.28 -8.16
N SER A 55 -12.57 1.63 -7.32
CA SER A 55 -14.03 1.83 -7.30
C SER A 55 -14.45 2.92 -6.31
N GLY A 56 -13.47 3.62 -5.73
CA GLY A 56 -13.73 4.59 -4.69
C GLY A 56 -14.32 5.88 -5.22
N LYS A 57 -15.27 6.44 -4.47
CA LYS A 57 -15.90 7.71 -4.82
C LYS A 57 -15.27 8.82 -4.01
N ALA A 58 -14.86 9.90 -4.68
CA ALA A 58 -14.30 11.07 -3.99
C ALA A 58 -15.26 11.65 -2.93
N SER A 59 -16.58 11.50 -3.13
CA SER A 59 -17.61 11.89 -2.15
C SER A 59 -17.53 11.14 -0.82
N ASN A 60 -16.90 9.96 -0.79
CA ASN A 60 -16.74 9.16 0.42
C ASN A 60 -15.52 9.62 1.24
N MET A 61 -14.72 10.53 0.69
CA MET A 61 -13.71 11.26 1.45
C MET A 61 -14.36 12.48 2.12
N LEU A 62 -14.67 12.34 3.41
CA LEU A 62 -15.33 13.39 4.18
C LEU A 62 -14.37 14.49 4.65
N LEU A 63 -13.06 14.21 4.64
CA LEU A 63 -12.04 15.16 5.08
C LEU A 63 -11.47 15.90 3.88
N GLY A 64 -11.51 17.23 3.94
CA GLY A 64 -10.77 18.08 3.01
C GLY A 64 -9.27 18.10 3.30
N GLU A 65 -8.50 18.68 2.39
CA GLU A 65 -7.03 18.76 2.47
C GLU A 65 -6.53 19.42 3.77
N GLU A 66 -7.18 20.51 4.20
CA GLU A 66 -6.81 21.20 5.45
C GLU A 66 -7.10 20.37 6.71
N GLN A 67 -8.13 19.52 6.68
CA GLN A 67 -8.40 18.59 7.78
C GLN A 67 -7.37 17.47 7.83
N LEU A 68 -6.99 16.93 6.67
CA LEU A 68 -5.92 15.94 6.54
C LEU A 68 -4.60 16.47 7.09
N LYS A 69 -4.20 17.68 6.69
CA LYS A 69 -2.97 18.33 7.20
C LYS A 69 -2.99 18.47 8.72
N ARG A 70 -4.11 18.91 9.31
CA ARG A 70 -4.25 19.02 10.78
C ARG A 70 -4.13 17.69 11.50
N LEU A 71 -4.58 16.60 10.88
CA LEU A 71 -4.47 15.25 11.43
C LEU A 71 -3.11 14.60 11.15
N GLY A 72 -2.22 15.26 10.40
CA GLY A 72 -0.97 14.66 9.94
C GLY A 72 -1.20 13.44 9.04
N ALA A 73 -2.33 13.41 8.32
CA ALA A 73 -2.74 12.29 7.49
C ALA A 73 -2.54 12.59 6.00
N THR A 74 -2.21 11.54 5.23
CA THR A 74 -2.04 11.62 3.77
C THR A 74 -3.21 10.95 3.04
N LEU A 75 -3.41 11.26 1.76
CA LEU A 75 -4.40 10.62 0.90
C LEU A 75 -3.74 10.14 -0.39
N TYR A 76 -3.89 8.85 -0.71
CA TYR A 76 -3.40 8.27 -1.96
C TYR A 76 -4.54 7.63 -2.77
N HIS A 77 -4.51 7.83 -4.09
CA HIS A 77 -5.35 7.10 -5.03
C HIS A 77 -4.56 5.90 -5.55
N ILE A 78 -5.14 4.71 -5.44
CA ILE A 78 -4.43 3.45 -5.71
C ILE A 78 -5.31 2.44 -6.45
N ASP A 79 -4.66 1.45 -7.07
CA ASP A 79 -5.32 0.51 -7.97
C ASP A 79 -5.93 -0.73 -7.32
N ARG A 80 -6.03 -0.76 -5.99
CA ARG A 80 -6.70 -1.86 -5.27
C ARG A 80 -8.21 -1.84 -5.50
N GLY A 81 -8.83 -2.99 -5.33
CA GLY A 81 -10.29 -3.09 -5.24
C GLY A 81 -10.84 -2.37 -3.99
N GLY A 82 -12.15 -2.13 -3.99
CA GLY A 82 -12.83 -1.45 -2.90
C GLY A 82 -12.81 0.07 -3.01
N ASP A 83 -13.31 0.71 -1.97
CA ASP A 83 -13.53 2.15 -1.86
C ASP A 83 -12.42 2.80 -1.02
N ILE A 84 -12.76 3.68 -0.07
CA ILE A 84 -11.84 4.30 0.87
C ILE A 84 -11.51 3.39 2.06
N THR A 85 -10.27 3.43 2.54
CA THR A 85 -9.89 2.86 3.83
C THR A 85 -8.84 3.72 4.51
N TYR A 86 -8.67 3.51 5.82
CA TYR A 86 -7.66 4.17 6.65
C TYR A 86 -6.63 3.15 7.14
N HIS A 87 -5.37 3.59 7.19
CA HIS A 87 -4.27 2.91 7.86
C HIS A 87 -3.54 3.88 8.80
N GLY A 88 -3.00 3.34 9.89
CA GLY A 88 -2.28 4.13 10.88
C GLY A 88 -1.54 3.22 11.88
N PRO A 89 -0.79 3.81 12.83
CA PRO A 89 -0.08 3.04 13.84
C PRO A 89 -1.04 2.17 14.67
N GLY A 90 -0.63 0.93 14.94
CA GLY A 90 -1.40 -0.09 15.67
C GLY A 90 -2.35 -0.94 14.81
N GLN A 91 -2.35 -0.78 13.49
CA GLN A 91 -3.05 -1.65 12.53
C GLN A 91 -2.08 -2.55 11.79
#